data_AF-A0A1J5PZQ5-F1
#
_entry.id   AF-A0A1J5PZQ5-F1
#
_cell.length_a   1.000
_cell.length_b   1.000
_cell.length_c   1.000
_cell.angle_alpha   90.00
_cell.angle_beta   90.00
_cell.angle_gamma   90.00
#
_symmetry.space_group_name_H-M   'P 1'
#
loop_
_entity.id
_entity.type
_entity.pdbx_description
1 polymer ?
#
loop_
_entity_poly.entity_id
_entity_poly.type
_entity_poly.pdbx_seq_one_letter_code
_entity_poly.pdbx_strand_id
1 'polypeptide(L)'
;MNKLLTTLAGVLTLGITLPATAGPDFQTMYQIEQTQKARQAEAATEKACESGRLVLPLDHGPHATSTPYLNQLRKERFEAEMKACKEAAATKR
;
A
#
# COMPACT_ATOMS: atom_id res chain seq x y z
N MET A 1 -17.15 57.05 -3.22
CA MET A 1 -16.60 55.67 -3.18
C MET A 1 -17.58 54.64 -2.59
N ASN A 2 -18.87 54.94 -2.44
CA ASN A 2 -19.79 54.08 -1.67
C ASN A 2 -20.63 53.15 -2.56
N LYS A 3 -20.67 53.38 -3.88
CA LYS A 3 -21.44 52.57 -4.84
C LYS A 3 -20.71 51.29 -5.27
N LEU A 4 -19.38 51.30 -5.25
CA LEU A 4 -18.53 50.14 -5.53
C LEU A 4 -18.56 49.11 -4.38
N LEU A 5 -18.61 49.60 -3.14
CA LEU A 5 -18.71 48.75 -1.95
C LEU A 5 -20.05 48.02 -1.87
N THR A 6 -21.15 48.68 -2.25
CA THR A 6 -22.47 48.05 -2.28
C THR A 6 -22.62 47.00 -3.38
N THR A 7 -21.98 47.18 -4.54
CA THR A 7 -21.99 46.18 -5.61
C THR A 7 -21.10 44.97 -5.28
N LEU A 8 -19.98 45.17 -4.59
CA LEU A 8 -19.11 44.07 -4.16
C LEU A 8 -19.78 43.21 -3.07
N ALA A 9 -20.53 43.83 -2.16
CA ALA A 9 -21.27 43.12 -1.11
C ALA A 9 -22.47 42.32 -1.65
N GLY A 10 -23.13 42.79 -2.71
CA GLY A 10 -24.29 42.11 -3.31
C GLY A 10 -23.96 40.86 -4.13
N VAL A 11 -22.75 40.76 -4.70
CA VAL A 11 -22.33 39.60 -5.50
C VAL A 11 -21.78 38.47 -4.61
N LEU A 12 -21.25 38.80 -3.42
CA LEU A 12 -20.64 37.83 -2.51
C LEU A 12 -21.66 36.96 -1.76
N THR A 13 -22.93 37.38 -1.66
CA THR A 13 -23.99 36.64 -0.94
C THR A 13 -24.69 35.58 -1.80
N LEU A 14 -24.52 35.59 -3.13
CA LEU A 14 -25.09 34.58 -4.03
C LEU A 14 -24.13 33.42 -4.35
N GLY A 15 -22.88 33.48 -3.90
CA GLY A 15 -21.86 32.45 -4.15
C GLY A 15 -21.82 31.28 -3.16
N ILE A 16 -22.70 31.28 -2.14
CA ILE A 16 -22.76 30.22 -1.10
C ILE A 16 -24.03 29.37 -1.25
N THR A 17 -24.58 29.24 -2.46
CA THR A 17 -25.33 28.02 -2.79
C THR A 17 -24.30 26.93 -3.07
N LEU A 18 -23.70 26.41 -2.01
CA LEU A 18 -23.16 25.06 -1.99
C LEU A 18 -24.21 24.18 -2.70
N PRO A 19 -23.85 23.42 -3.74
CA PRO A 19 -24.71 22.33 -4.17
C PRO A 19 -24.76 21.34 -3.01
N ALA A 20 -25.77 21.50 -2.16
CA ALA A 20 -26.19 20.43 -1.27
C ALA A 20 -26.77 19.32 -2.16
N THR A 21 -26.38 18.10 -1.85
CA THR A 21 -26.94 16.84 -2.36
C THR A 21 -26.51 16.39 -3.77
N ALA A 22 -25.22 16.14 -3.93
CA ALA A 22 -24.83 14.73 -3.91
C ALA A 22 -23.91 14.60 -2.70
N GLY A 23 -24.48 14.22 -1.55
CA GLY A 23 -23.64 13.80 -0.43
C GLY A 23 -22.67 12.75 -0.97
N PRO A 24 -21.40 12.72 -0.53
CA PRO A 24 -20.56 11.59 -0.90
C PRO A 24 -21.36 10.37 -0.53
N ASP A 25 -21.69 9.54 -1.54
CA ASP A 25 -22.53 8.38 -1.30
C ASP A 25 -21.86 7.63 -0.16
N PHE A 26 -22.49 7.62 1.02
CA PHE A 26 -21.82 7.12 2.21
C PHE A 26 -21.40 5.66 1.97
N GLN A 27 -22.14 4.94 1.10
CA GLN A 27 -21.75 3.62 0.62
C GLN A 27 -20.42 3.65 -0.14
N THR A 28 -20.18 4.63 -1.01
CA THR A 28 -18.88 4.79 -1.68
C THR A 28 -17.76 5.09 -0.70
N MET A 29 -17.99 5.93 0.33
CA MET A 29 -16.97 6.19 1.36
C MET A 29 -16.68 4.94 2.20
N TYR A 30 -17.71 4.20 2.61
CA TYR A 30 -17.56 2.93 3.31
C TYR A 30 -16.85 1.88 2.45
N GLN A 31 -17.16 1.80 1.15
CA GLN A 31 -16.46 0.90 0.22
C GLN A 31 -15.00 1.31 0.00
N ILE A 32 -14.70 2.60 -0.10
CA ILE A 32 -13.32 3.09 -0.19
C ILE A 32 -12.56 2.75 1.10
N GLU A 33 -13.16 2.93 2.27
CA GLU A 33 -12.52 2.61 3.55
C GLU A 33 -12.31 1.09 3.71
N GLN A 34 -13.30 0.28 3.32
CA GLN A 34 -13.21 -1.19 3.29
C GLN A 34 -12.12 -1.67 2.33
N THR A 35 -12.06 -1.12 1.13
CA THR A 35 -11.04 -1.47 0.12
C THR A 35 -9.65 -1.00 0.54
N GLN A 36 -9.52 0.16 1.21
CA GLN A 36 -8.26 0.59 1.79
C GLN A 36 -7.82 -0.32 2.95
N LYS A 37 -8.72 -0.70 3.85
CA LYS A 37 -8.44 -1.65 4.93
C LYS A 37 -8.06 -3.03 4.39
N ALA A 38 -8.75 -3.49 3.36
CA ALA A 38 -8.41 -4.72 2.66
C ALA A 38 -6.98 -4.60 2.08
N ARG A 39 -6.70 -3.58 1.26
CA ARG A 39 -5.37 -3.34 0.67
C ARG A 39 -4.26 -3.21 1.72
N GLN A 40 -4.54 -2.56 2.84
CA GLN A 40 -3.58 -2.44 3.95
C GLN A 40 -3.36 -3.78 4.65
N ALA A 41 -4.40 -4.59 4.83
CA ALA A 41 -4.27 -5.96 5.33
C ALA A 41 -3.51 -6.84 4.33
N GLU A 42 -3.73 -6.68 3.02
CA GLU A 42 -2.96 -7.41 2.00
C GLU A 42 -1.49 -7.02 2.02
N ALA A 43 -1.19 -5.72 2.00
CA ALA A 43 0.17 -5.20 2.08
C ALA A 43 0.85 -5.57 3.41
N ALA A 44 0.10 -5.64 4.52
CA ALA A 44 0.61 -6.09 5.80
C ALA A 44 0.91 -7.60 5.79
N THR A 45 0.06 -8.42 5.14
CA THR A 45 0.35 -9.86 4.96
C THR A 45 1.54 -10.11 4.05
N GLU A 46 1.71 -9.33 2.99
CA GLU A 46 2.88 -9.40 2.12
C GLU A 46 4.16 -9.04 2.88
N LYS A 47 4.13 -7.93 3.64
CA LYS A 47 5.26 -7.53 4.50
C LYS A 47 5.54 -8.51 5.64
N ALA A 48 4.52 -9.18 6.17
CA ALA A 48 4.71 -10.21 7.19
C ALA A 48 5.39 -11.47 6.63
N CYS A 49 5.19 -11.75 5.34
CA CYS A 49 5.81 -12.86 4.64
C CYS A 49 7.14 -12.54 3.97
N GLU A 50 7.50 -11.27 3.80
CA GLU A 50 8.87 -10.84 3.51
C GLU A 50 9.77 -11.13 4.72
N SER A 51 10.10 -12.42 4.91
CA SER A 51 11.23 -12.79 5.74
C SER A 51 12.46 -12.05 5.22
N GLY A 52 13.30 -11.57 6.14
CA GLY A 52 14.36 -10.59 5.84
C GLY A 52 15.17 -10.91 4.58
N ARG A 53 15.67 -9.85 3.93
CA ARG A 53 16.45 -9.92 2.67
C ARG A 53 17.43 -11.12 2.68
N LEU A 54 17.31 -12.01 1.69
CA LEU A 54 18.26 -13.10 1.48
C LEU A 54 19.65 -12.52 1.19
N VAL A 55 20.60 -12.75 2.11
CA VAL A 55 22.01 -12.40 1.94
C VAL A 55 22.80 -13.68 1.70
N LEU A 56 23.48 -13.74 0.56
CA LEU A 56 24.30 -14.88 0.19
C LEU A 56 25.78 -14.62 0.53
N PRO A 57 26.47 -15.60 1.13
CA PRO A 57 27.91 -15.53 1.31
C PRO A 57 28.65 -15.49 -0.04
N LEU A 58 29.84 -14.91 -0.05
CA LEU A 58 30.69 -14.87 -1.23
C LEU A 58 31.09 -16.29 -1.65
N ASP A 59 30.81 -16.65 -2.90
CA ASP A 59 31.02 -18.00 -3.45
C ASP A 59 32.12 -18.08 -4.52
N HIS A 60 32.86 -16.99 -4.74
CA HIS A 60 33.92 -16.92 -5.73
C HIS A 60 35.16 -16.16 -5.21
N GLY A 61 36.31 -16.50 -5.76
CA GLY A 61 37.60 -15.87 -5.46
C GLY A 61 38.38 -16.53 -4.31
N PRO A 62 39.57 -15.99 -3.99
CA PRO A 62 40.49 -16.56 -3.00
C PRO A 62 39.95 -16.53 -1.56
N HIS A 63 38.92 -15.72 -1.30
CA HIS A 63 38.27 -15.58 0.01
C HIS A 63 36.81 -16.05 -0.03
N ALA A 64 36.46 -16.96 -0.95
CA ALA A 64 35.13 -17.55 -0.96
C ALA A 64 34.83 -18.24 0.37
N THR A 65 33.65 -17.97 0.92
CA THR A 65 33.14 -18.55 2.17
C THR A 65 32.05 -19.59 1.91
N SER A 66 31.57 -19.69 0.68
CA SER A 66 30.62 -20.69 0.22
C SER A 66 30.96 -21.16 -1.19
N THR A 67 30.12 -22.02 -1.75
CA THR A 67 30.22 -22.51 -3.13
C THR A 67 28.97 -22.10 -3.90
N PRO A 68 29.03 -22.00 -5.24
CA PRO A 68 27.88 -21.61 -6.05
C PRO A 68 26.66 -22.52 -5.84
N TYR A 69 26.90 -23.83 -5.69
CA TYR A 69 25.85 -24.82 -5.42
C TYR A 69 25.17 -24.60 -4.07
N LEU A 70 25.93 -24.33 -3.00
CA LEU A 70 25.36 -24.05 -1.68
C LEU A 70 24.56 -22.74 -1.66
N ASN A 71 24.99 -21.73 -2.44
CA ASN A 71 24.24 -20.50 -2.66
C ASN A 71 22.91 -20.76 -3.39
N GLN A 72 22.90 -21.62 -4.41
CA GLN A 72 21.67 -22.03 -5.10
C GLN A 72 20.68 -22.70 -4.15
N LEU A 73 21.13 -23.67 -3.36
CA LEU A 73 20.30 -24.32 -2.34
C LEU A 73 19.68 -23.33 -1.34
N ARG A 74 20.42 -22.29 -0.91
CA ARG A 74 19.86 -21.26 -0.03
C ARG A 74 18.81 -20.40 -0.72
N LYS A 75 18.98 -20.10 -2.02
CA LYS A 75 17.95 -19.40 -2.81
C LYS A 75 16.67 -20.23 -2.91
N GLU A 76 16.79 -21.50 -3.28
CA GLU A 76 15.64 -22.40 -3.43
C GLU A 76 14.85 -22.54 -2.13
N ARG A 77 15.56 -22.69 -0.99
CA ARG A 77 14.91 -22.75 0.33
C ARG A 77 14.20 -21.46 0.68
N PHE A 78 14.85 -20.32 0.45
CA PHE A 78 14.25 -19.02 0.71
C PHE A 78 13.00 -18.80 -0.16
N GLU A 79 13.05 -19.15 -1.44
CA GLU A 79 11.90 -19.08 -2.34
C GLU A 79 10.76 -20.00 -1.88
N ALA A 80 11.08 -21.22 -1.43
CA ALA A 80 10.09 -22.16 -0.89
C ALA A 80 9.44 -21.63 0.40
N GLU A 81 10.21 -21.04 1.31
CA GLU A 81 9.71 -20.42 2.55
C GLU A 81 8.79 -19.23 2.25
N MET A 82 9.20 -18.35 1.33
CA MET A 82 8.40 -17.23 0.86
C MET A 82 7.07 -17.68 0.25
N LYS A 83 7.12 -18.73 -0.57
CA LYS A 83 5.93 -19.33 -1.18
C LYS A 83 5.01 -19.93 -0.12
N ALA A 84 5.55 -20.71 0.80
CA ALA A 84 4.79 -21.32 1.89
C ALA A 84 4.12 -20.28 2.79
N CYS A 85 4.80 -19.17 3.08
CA CYS A 85 4.21 -18.08 3.86
C CYS A 85 3.04 -17.42 3.11
N LYS A 86 3.21 -17.11 1.82
CA LYS A 86 2.14 -16.54 0.98
C LYS A 86 0.93 -17.47 0.91
N GLU A 87 1.17 -18.77 0.72
CA GLU A 87 0.11 -19.79 0.71
C GLU A 87 -0.63 -19.85 2.05
N ALA A 88 0.11 -19.88 3.17
CA ALA A 88 -0.48 -19.89 4.51
C ALA A 88 -1.26 -18.60 4.83
N ALA A 89 -0.79 -17.44 4.36
CA ALA A 89 -1.50 -16.18 4.48
C ALA A 89 -2.79 -16.16 3.64
N ALA A 90 -2.78 -16.83 2.48
CA ALA A 90 -3.95 -16.98 1.62
C ALA A 90 -4.98 -17.96 2.18
N THR A 91 -4.57 -19.06 2.83
CA THR A 91 -5.49 -20.04 3.45
C THR A 91 -6.12 -19.55 4.75
N LYS A 92 -5.53 -18.53 5.40
CA LYS A 92 -6.06 -17.92 6.64
C LYS A 92 -7.09 -16.82 6.41
N ARG A 93 -7.31 -16.40 5.16
CA ARG A 93 -8.41 -15.47 4.79
C ARG A 93 -9.69 -16.24 4.52
#